data_AF-A0A159WB19-F1
#
_entry.id   AF-A0A159WB19-F1
#
_cell.length_a   1.000
_cell.length_b   1.000
_cell.length_c   1.000
_cell.angle_alpha   90.00
_cell.angle_beta   90.00
_cell.angle_gamma   90.00
#
_symmetry.space_group_name_H-M   'P 1'
#
loop_
_entity.id
_entity.type
_entity.pdbx_description
1 polymer ?
#
loop_
_entity_poly.entity_id
_entity_poly.type
_entity_poly.pdbx_seq_one_letter_code
_entity_poly.pdbx_strand_id
1 'polypeptide(L)'
;LKRVPHSKPPFTLGQIKKAIPPHCFQRSVLRSFSYVVYDLAIAFVFYYIATNYFHHLPKPLSSLAWLIYGFVQGCVLTGVWVIAHECGHHAFSDYQWLDDTVGLILHSCLLVPYFSWKYSHGRHHSNTGSIEKDEVFVPKRKSSIQWYSKYLN
;
A
#
# COMPACT_ATOMS: atom_id res chain seq x y z
N LEU A 1 -20.57 -3.70 -24.38
CA LEU A 1 -19.90 -3.75 -23.06
C LEU A 1 -20.69 -4.73 -22.19
N LYS A 2 -20.11 -5.90 -21.91
CA LYS A 2 -20.69 -6.82 -20.92
C LYS A 2 -20.43 -6.20 -19.55
N ARG A 3 -21.49 -5.74 -18.87
CA ARG A 3 -21.35 -5.13 -17.53
C ARG A 3 -20.97 -6.21 -16.52
N VAL A 4 -20.28 -5.81 -15.45
CA VAL A 4 -20.01 -6.69 -14.31
C VAL A 4 -21.33 -7.14 -13.67
N PRO A 5 -21.39 -8.36 -13.10
CA PRO A 5 -22.56 -8.83 -12.39
C PRO A 5 -22.93 -7.89 -11.25
N HIS A 6 -24.23 -7.56 -11.11
CA HIS A 6 -24.77 -6.73 -10.03
C HIS A 6 -25.64 -7.53 -9.06
N SER A 7 -25.97 -8.78 -9.42
CA SER A 7 -26.69 -9.69 -8.54
C SER A 7 -25.79 -10.12 -7.39
N LYS A 8 -26.41 -10.39 -6.24
CA LYS A 8 -25.71 -10.96 -5.10
C LYS A 8 -25.06 -12.29 -5.52
N PRO A 9 -23.77 -12.52 -5.19
CA PRO A 9 -23.12 -13.79 -5.50
C PRO A 9 -23.88 -14.97 -4.87
N PRO A 10 -23.88 -16.16 -5.51
CA PRO A 10 -24.56 -17.36 -4.99
C PRO A 10 -23.80 -18.03 -3.83
N PHE A 11 -22.88 -17.31 -3.19
CA PHE A 11 -22.07 -17.78 -2.07
C PHE A 11 -21.98 -16.70 -0.99
N THR A 12 -21.73 -17.14 0.24
CA THR A 12 -21.54 -16.29 1.41
C THR A 12 -20.06 -16.02 1.65
N LEU A 13 -19.74 -14.95 2.38
CA LEU A 13 -18.39 -14.68 2.85
C LEU A 13 -17.81 -15.84 3.67
N GLY A 14 -18.65 -16.52 4.45
CA GLY A 14 -18.25 -17.70 5.23
C GLY A 14 -17.80 -18.87 4.35
N GLN A 15 -18.48 -19.11 3.23
CA GLN A 15 -18.07 -20.14 2.27
C GLN A 15 -16.73 -19.81 1.61
N ILE A 16 -16.48 -18.53 1.29
CA ILE A 16 -15.17 -18.08 0.78
C ILE A 16 -14.08 -18.32 1.83
N LYS A 17 -14.29 -17.89 3.09
CA LYS A 17 -13.32 -18.09 4.17
C LYS A 17 -13.02 -19.57 4.40
N LYS A 18 -14.02 -20.44 4.34
CA LYS A 18 -13.86 -21.89 4.50
C LYS A 18 -13.07 -22.54 3.35
N ALA A 19 -13.07 -21.94 2.16
CA ALA A 19 -12.29 -22.42 1.03
C ALA A 19 -10.80 -22.05 1.12
N ILE A 20 -10.43 -21.09 1.97
CA ILE A 20 -9.04 -20.66 2.18
C ILE A 20 -8.37 -21.61 3.20
N PRO A 21 -7.15 -22.12 2.92
CA PRO A 21 -6.42 -22.96 3.87
C PRO A 21 -6.24 -22.31 5.25
N PRO A 22 -6.39 -23.05 6.38
CA PRO A 22 -6.32 -22.49 7.72
C PRO A 22 -5.00 -21.77 8.04
N HIS A 23 -3.88 -22.26 7.49
CA HIS A 23 -2.56 -21.65 7.71
C HIS A 23 -2.45 -20.24 7.10
N CYS A 24 -3.29 -19.87 6.12
CA CYS A 24 -3.32 -18.52 5.56
C CYS A 24 -3.88 -17.48 6.54
N PHE A 25 -4.54 -17.92 7.62
CA PHE A 25 -5.03 -17.04 8.69
C PHE A 25 -4.05 -16.91 9.86
N GLN A 26 -2.92 -17.62 9.81
CA GLN A 26 -1.89 -17.58 10.86
C GLN A 26 -0.86 -16.50 10.52
N ARG A 27 -0.82 -15.43 11.32
CA ARG A 27 0.13 -14.34 11.15
C ARG A 27 1.38 -14.64 11.96
N SER A 28 2.55 -14.48 11.36
CA SER A 28 3.83 -14.69 12.04
C SER A 28 4.53 -13.35 12.26
N VAL A 29 4.57 -12.90 13.52
CA VAL A 29 5.23 -11.64 13.92
C VAL A 29 6.69 -11.62 13.44
N LEU A 30 7.42 -12.73 13.61
CA LEU A 30 8.81 -12.85 13.15
C LEU A 30 8.92 -12.65 11.63
N ARG A 31 8.02 -13.28 10.86
CA ARG A 31 8.02 -13.11 9.40
C ARG A 31 7.67 -11.67 9.02
N SER A 32 6.66 -11.08 9.65
CA SER A 32 6.25 -9.70 9.38
C SER A 32 7.39 -8.70 9.65
N PHE A 33 8.07 -8.82 10.80
CA PHE A 33 9.24 -7.99 11.10
C PHE A 33 10.45 -8.27 10.21
N SER A 34 10.62 -9.50 9.71
CA SER A 34 11.71 -9.79 8.77
C SER A 34 11.60 -8.94 7.49
N TYR A 35 10.37 -8.67 7.01
CA TYR A 35 10.14 -7.78 5.87
C TYR A 35 10.39 -6.31 6.22
N VAL A 36 10.05 -5.86 7.44
CA VAL A 36 10.39 -4.50 7.90
C VAL A 36 11.90 -4.29 7.88
N VAL A 37 12.65 -5.23 8.46
CA VAL A 37 14.12 -5.16 8.51
C VAL A 37 14.70 -5.22 7.10
N TYR A 38 14.18 -6.11 6.24
CA TYR A 38 14.63 -6.24 4.86
C TYR A 38 14.47 -4.93 4.08
N ASP A 39 13.29 -4.32 4.09
CA ASP A 39 13.02 -3.09 3.35
C ASP A 39 13.86 -1.92 3.89
N LEU A 40 13.97 -1.79 5.22
CA LEU A 40 14.79 -0.75 5.85
C LEU A 40 16.29 -0.94 5.59
N ALA A 41 16.78 -2.18 5.53
CA ALA A 41 18.17 -2.47 5.19
C ALA A 41 18.49 -2.05 3.75
N ILE A 42 17.61 -2.35 2.79
CA ILE A 42 17.77 -1.91 1.40
C ILE A 42 17.72 -0.39 1.31
N ALA A 43 16.74 0.23 1.96
CA ALA A 43 16.61 1.69 2.00
C ALA A 43 17.87 2.35 2.58
N PHE A 44 18.46 1.76 3.62
CA PHE A 44 19.70 2.21 4.23
C PHE A 44 20.90 2.04 3.28
N VAL A 45 21.03 0.90 2.59
CA VAL A 45 22.12 0.67 1.63
C VAL A 45 22.08 1.70 0.50
N PHE A 46 20.91 1.98 -0.07
CA PHE A 46 20.78 3.01 -1.11
C PHE A 46 21.10 4.40 -0.58
N TYR A 47 20.61 4.75 0.61
CA TYR A 47 20.96 6.02 1.27
C TYR A 47 22.47 6.14 1.50
N TYR A 48 23.12 5.09 2.00
CA TYR A 48 24.55 5.05 2.24
C TYR A 48 25.34 5.25 0.94
N ILE A 49 24.97 4.54 -0.13
CA ILE A 49 25.61 4.68 -1.44
C ILE A 49 25.46 6.12 -1.96
N ALA A 50 24.24 6.66 -1.94
CA ALA A 50 23.96 8.01 -2.44
C ALA A 50 24.78 9.08 -1.71
N THR A 51 24.81 9.02 -0.38
CA THR A 51 25.48 10.04 0.45
C THR A 51 27.01 9.95 0.39
N ASN A 52 27.57 8.74 0.30
CA ASN A 52 29.03 8.55 0.34
C ASN A 52 29.70 8.58 -1.04
N TYR A 53 29.00 8.30 -2.14
CA TYR A 53 29.65 8.14 -3.44
C TYR A 53 29.19 9.12 -4.53
N PHE A 54 27.96 9.65 -4.48
CA PHE A 54 27.46 10.47 -5.60
C PHE A 54 28.20 11.80 -5.77
N HIS A 55 28.78 12.33 -4.70
CA HIS A 55 29.56 13.57 -4.75
C HIS A 55 30.93 13.39 -5.45
N HIS A 56 31.41 12.15 -5.58
CA HIS A 56 32.62 11.84 -6.35
C HIS A 56 32.37 11.77 -7.87
N LEU A 57 31.11 11.70 -8.31
CA LEU A 57 30.77 11.68 -9.73
C LEU A 57 30.90 13.09 -10.34
N PRO A 58 31.43 13.22 -11.56
CA PRO A 58 31.44 14.50 -12.26
C PRO A 58 30.01 14.92 -12.61
N LYS A 59 29.77 16.23 -12.73
CA LYS A 59 28.51 16.73 -13.32
C LYS A 59 28.51 16.45 -14.83
N PRO A 60 27.39 15.99 -15.42
CA PRO A 60 26.04 15.91 -14.86
C PRO A 60 25.68 14.56 -14.22
N LEU A 61 26.59 13.58 -14.19
CA LEU A 61 26.30 12.22 -13.70
C LEU A 61 25.87 12.21 -12.23
N SER A 62 26.46 13.05 -11.39
CA SER A 62 26.03 13.21 -9.99
C SER A 62 24.54 13.62 -9.89
N SER A 63 24.11 14.61 -10.69
CA SER A 63 22.71 15.05 -10.72
C SER A 63 21.76 13.95 -11.19
N LEU A 64 22.16 13.21 -12.23
CA LEU A 64 21.36 12.08 -12.72
C LEU A 64 21.26 10.95 -11.69
N ALA A 65 22.36 10.66 -10.98
CA ALA A 65 22.38 9.66 -9.92
C ALA A 65 21.38 9.99 -8.80
N TRP A 66 21.27 11.26 -8.39
CA TRP A 66 20.28 11.71 -7.40
C TRP A 66 18.82 11.52 -7.87
N LEU A 67 18.52 11.76 -9.15
CA LEU A 67 17.19 11.52 -9.72
C LEU A 67 16.84 10.03 -9.73
N ILE A 68 17.78 9.19 -10.17
CA ILE A 68 17.62 7.74 -10.18
C ILE A 68 17.44 7.22 -8.76
N TYR A 69 18.26 7.68 -7.81
CA TYR A 69 18.13 7.35 -6.40
C TYR A 69 16.76 7.74 -5.86
N GLY A 70 16.27 8.96 -6.13
CA GLY A 70 14.95 9.38 -5.66
C GLY A 70 13.83 8.44 -6.13
N PHE A 71 13.87 8.04 -7.41
CA PHE A 71 12.92 7.07 -7.96
C PHE A 71 13.04 5.70 -7.28
N VAL A 72 14.25 5.13 -7.27
CA VAL A 72 14.50 3.78 -6.73
C VAL A 72 14.23 3.70 -5.22
N GLN A 73 14.68 4.70 -4.46
CA GLN A 73 14.40 4.81 -3.02
C GLN A 73 12.91 4.96 -2.76
N GLY A 74 12.20 5.73 -3.59
CA GLY A 74 10.74 5.84 -3.51
C GLY A 74 10.05 4.48 -3.72
N CYS A 75 10.53 3.66 -4.67
CA CYS A 75 10.02 2.30 -4.85
C CYS A 75 10.22 1.42 -3.61
N VAL A 76 11.40 1.48 -2.99
CA VAL A 76 11.70 0.70 -1.76
C VAL A 76 10.84 1.18 -0.58
N LEU A 77 10.75 2.49 -0.36
CA LEU A 77 9.95 3.07 0.73
C LEU A 77 8.44 2.86 0.53
N THR A 78 8.00 2.60 -0.69
CA THR A 78 6.63 2.12 -0.95
C THR A 78 6.39 0.75 -0.32
N GLY A 79 7.40 -0.13 -0.27
CA GLY A 79 7.33 -1.40 0.48
C GLY A 79 7.08 -1.18 1.97
N VAL A 80 7.83 -0.28 2.59
CA VAL A 80 7.62 0.14 3.99
C VAL A 80 6.21 0.72 4.20
N TRP A 81 5.73 1.55 3.26
CA TRP A 81 4.38 2.08 3.29
C TRP A 81 3.31 0.98 3.22
N VAL A 82 3.51 -0.04 2.38
CA VAL A 82 2.61 -1.19 2.25
C VAL A 82 2.57 -1.99 3.55
N ILE A 83 3.70 -2.23 4.21
CA ILE A 83 3.71 -2.95 5.51
C ILE A 83 2.89 -2.18 6.56
N ALA A 84 3.05 -0.86 6.64
CA ALA A 84 2.28 -0.03 7.55
C ALA A 84 0.78 0.06 7.16
N HIS A 85 0.46 0.00 5.86
CA HIS A 85 -0.90 -0.17 5.36
C HIS A 85 -1.51 -1.50 5.85
N GLU A 86 -0.78 -2.61 5.78
CA GLU A 86 -1.22 -3.92 6.30
C GLU A 86 -1.42 -3.92 7.82
N CYS A 87 -0.67 -3.09 8.56
CA CYS A 87 -0.95 -2.87 9.99
C CYS A 87 -2.34 -2.23 10.19
N GLY A 88 -2.72 -1.29 9.33
CA GLY A 88 -4.05 -0.67 9.33
C GLY A 88 -5.18 -1.66 9.07
N HIS A 89 -4.91 -2.75 8.33
CA HIS A 89 -5.83 -3.86 8.08
C HIS A 89 -5.83 -4.94 9.17
N HIS A 90 -4.98 -4.80 10.19
CA HIS A 90 -4.71 -5.86 11.15
C HIS A 90 -4.28 -7.18 10.50
N ALA A 91 -3.44 -7.07 9.47
CA ALA A 91 -2.86 -8.21 8.74
C ALA A 91 -1.42 -8.49 9.17
N PHE A 92 -0.74 -7.53 9.81
CA PHE A 92 0.66 -7.64 10.22
C PHE A 92 0.87 -8.63 11.38
N SER A 93 0.00 -8.61 12.39
CA SER A 93 0.02 -9.54 13.52
C SER A 93 -1.39 -9.85 14.05
N ASP A 94 -1.49 -10.76 15.02
CA ASP A 94 -2.74 -11.01 15.74
C ASP A 94 -3.01 -10.01 16.87
N TYR A 95 -2.11 -9.03 17.08
CA TYR A 95 -2.17 -8.06 18.16
C TYR A 95 -2.41 -6.65 17.61
N GLN A 96 -3.62 -6.14 17.76
CA GLN A 96 -4.00 -4.82 17.24
C GLN A 96 -3.11 -3.68 17.76
N TRP A 97 -2.69 -3.73 19.02
CA TRP A 97 -1.82 -2.71 19.62
C TRP A 97 -0.42 -2.70 18.97
N LEU A 98 0.08 -3.87 18.58
CA LEU A 98 1.38 -4.01 17.92
C LEU A 98 1.31 -3.43 16.51
N ASP A 99 0.26 -3.80 15.78
CA ASP A 99 0.00 -3.26 14.43
C ASP A 99 -0.14 -1.74 14.46
N ASP A 100 -0.93 -1.20 15.39
CA ASP A 100 -1.10 0.25 15.50
C ASP A 100 0.19 0.97 15.90
N THR A 101 1.03 0.35 16.72
CA THR A 101 2.34 0.92 17.09
C THR A 101 3.29 0.93 15.89
N VAL A 102 3.45 -0.20 15.20
CA VAL A 102 4.34 -0.35 14.05
C VAL A 102 3.86 0.54 12.90
N GLY A 103 2.58 0.48 12.58
CA GLY A 103 1.95 1.31 11.55
C GLY A 103 2.14 2.80 11.83
N LEU A 104 1.90 3.26 13.06
CA LEU A 104 2.11 4.65 13.44
C LEU A 104 3.55 5.10 13.21
N ILE A 105 4.53 4.32 13.67
CA ILE A 105 5.96 4.66 13.52
C ILE A 105 6.33 4.74 12.04
N LEU A 106 6.05 3.68 11.28
CA LEU A 106 6.48 3.58 9.88
C LEU A 106 5.81 4.62 8.98
N HIS A 107 4.48 4.82 9.10
CA HIS A 107 3.78 5.85 8.34
C HIS A 107 4.23 7.25 8.76
N SER A 108 4.49 7.50 10.04
CA SER A 108 4.98 8.82 10.49
C SER A 108 6.36 9.16 9.91
N CYS A 109 7.27 8.18 9.82
CA CYS A 109 8.55 8.33 9.11
C CYS A 109 8.38 8.65 7.61
N LEU A 110 7.25 8.27 7.02
CA LEU A 110 6.89 8.55 5.63
C LEU A 110 5.92 9.73 5.48
N LEU A 111 5.70 10.51 6.55
CA LEU A 111 4.80 11.67 6.58
C LEU A 111 3.34 11.33 6.26
N VAL A 112 2.90 10.12 6.60
CA VAL A 112 1.52 9.66 6.47
C VAL A 112 0.86 9.67 7.85
N PRO A 113 -0.29 10.33 8.04
CA PRO A 113 -1.00 10.35 9.32
C PRO A 113 -1.72 9.02 9.56
N TYR A 114 -1.03 8.04 10.17
CA TYR A 114 -1.47 6.64 10.27
C TYR A 114 -2.93 6.46 10.68
N PHE A 115 -3.38 7.03 11.80
CA PHE A 115 -4.75 6.80 12.27
C PHE A 115 -5.81 7.39 11.34
N SER A 116 -5.63 8.64 10.91
CA SER A 116 -6.54 9.29 9.96
C SER A 116 -6.62 8.50 8.66
N TRP A 117 -5.47 8.04 8.16
CA TRP A 117 -5.37 7.22 6.97
C TRP A 117 -6.03 5.85 7.17
N LYS A 118 -5.76 5.14 8.28
CA LYS A 118 -6.37 3.84 8.63
C LYS A 118 -7.89 3.91 8.60
N TYR A 119 -8.47 4.95 9.21
CA TYR A 119 -9.93 5.12 9.26
C TYR A 119 -10.55 5.40 7.88
N SER A 120 -10.00 6.36 7.12
CA SER A 120 -10.53 6.68 5.78
C SER A 120 -10.31 5.52 4.80
N HIS A 121 -9.17 4.83 4.91
CA HIS A 121 -8.85 3.68 4.09
C HIS A 121 -9.74 2.47 4.38
N GLY A 122 -10.07 2.18 5.65
CA GLY A 122 -11.07 1.17 6.00
C GLY A 122 -12.46 1.49 5.45
N ARG A 123 -12.84 2.78 5.42
CA ARG A 123 -14.09 3.24 4.78
C ARG A 123 -14.06 3.06 3.27
N HIS A 124 -12.92 3.33 2.62
CA HIS A 124 -12.70 3.03 1.21
C HIS A 124 -12.87 1.54 0.90
N HIS A 125 -12.21 0.65 1.64
CA HIS A 125 -12.30 -0.81 1.40
C HIS A 125 -13.69 -1.39 1.62
N SER A 126 -14.43 -0.88 2.62
CA SER A 126 -15.80 -1.33 2.86
C SER A 126 -16.82 -0.81 1.83
N ASN A 127 -16.46 0.23 1.08
CA ASN A 127 -17.34 0.88 0.11
C ASN A 127 -16.74 0.97 -1.31
N THR A 128 -15.76 0.14 -1.65
CA THR A 128 -14.99 0.26 -2.90
C THR A 128 -15.91 0.32 -4.11
N GLY A 129 -15.78 1.39 -4.89
CA GLY A 129 -16.58 1.60 -6.11
C GLY A 129 -18.03 2.02 -5.85
N SER A 130 -18.41 2.38 -4.62
CA SER A 130 -19.66 3.09 -4.36
C SER A 130 -19.55 4.54 -4.81
N ILE A 131 -20.56 5.05 -5.52
CA ILE A 131 -20.62 6.46 -5.92
C ILE A 131 -20.92 7.37 -4.71
N GLU A 132 -21.60 6.82 -3.70
CA GLU A 132 -22.10 7.57 -2.55
C GLU A 132 -21.19 7.48 -1.33
N LYS A 133 -20.46 6.36 -1.17
CA LYS A 133 -19.78 6.02 0.09
C LYS A 133 -18.28 5.79 -0.03
N ASP A 134 -17.76 5.60 -1.24
CA ASP A 134 -16.31 5.60 -1.44
C ASP A 134 -15.79 7.04 -1.23
N GLU A 135 -14.66 7.18 -0.55
CA GLU A 135 -14.05 8.49 -0.26
C GLU A 135 -12.82 8.75 -1.14
N VAL A 136 -12.28 7.73 -1.82
CA VAL A 136 -10.98 7.78 -2.51
C VAL A 136 -11.13 7.55 -4.01
N PHE A 137 -11.79 6.46 -4.41
CA PHE A 137 -11.91 6.07 -5.83
C PHE A 137 -13.35 6.09 -6.32
N VAL A 138 -14.01 7.23 -6.12
CA VAL A 138 -15.41 7.44 -6.49
C VAL A 138 -15.61 7.30 -8.01
N PRO A 139 -16.43 6.35 -8.48
CA PRO A 139 -16.69 6.20 -9.92
C PRO A 139 -17.38 7.42 -10.50
N LYS A 140 -17.01 7.79 -11.73
CA LYS A 140 -17.68 8.87 -12.45
C LYS A 140 -19.10 8.47 -12.83
N ARG A 141 -20.05 9.38 -12.64
CA ARG A 141 -21.40 9.24 -13.20
C ARG A 141 -21.35 9.25 -14.72
N LYS A 142 -22.29 8.57 -15.37
CA LYS A 142 -22.36 8.46 -16.84
C LYS A 142 -22.27 9.81 -17.56
N SER A 143 -22.91 10.85 -17.03
CA SER A 143 -22.88 12.21 -17.58
C SER A 143 -21.49 12.86 -17.57
N SER A 144 -20.59 12.39 -16.71
CA SER A 144 -19.22 12.90 -16.54
C SER A 144 -18.17 12.02 -17.22
N ILE A 145 -18.60 10.95 -17.89
CA ILE A 145 -17.72 10.06 -18.66
C ILE A 145 -17.55 10.65 -20.05
N GLN A 146 -16.30 10.93 -20.43
CA GLN A 146 -15.97 11.45 -21.75
C GLN A 146 -16.20 10.39 -22.83
N TRP A 147 -16.58 10.82 -24.04
CA TRP A 147 -16.90 9.92 -25.15
C TRP A 147 -15.76 8.95 -25.49
N TYR A 148 -14.51 9.37 -25.33
CA TYR A 148 -13.33 8.56 -25.62
C TYR A 148 -12.99 7.52 -24.56
N SER A 149 -13.63 7.57 -23.37
CA SER A 149 -13.34 6.65 -22.26
C SER A 149 -13.62 5.18 -22.61
N LYS A 150 -14.41 4.92 -23.67
CA LYS A 150 -14.68 3.58 -24.21
C LYS A 150 -13.47 2.95 -24.92
N TYR A 151 -12.48 3.76 -25.32
CA TYR A 151 -11.29 3.30 -26.03
C TYR A 151 -10.03 3.32 -25.16
N LEU A 152 -10.08 3.99 -23.99
CA LEU A 152 -8.95 4.13 -23.06
C LEU A 152 -9.08 3.28 -21.79
N ASN A 153 -10.22 2.60 -21.57
CA ASN A 153 -10.43 1.66 -20.46
C ASN A 153 -10.53 0.22 -20.96
#